data_AF-A0A090FFC1-F1
#
_entry.id   AF-A0A090FFC1-F1
#
_cell.length_a   1.000
_cell.length_b   1.000
_cell.length_c   1.000
_cell.angle_alpha   90.00
_cell.angle_beta   90.00
_cell.angle_gamma   90.00
#
_symmetry.space_group_name_H-M   'P 1'
#
loop_
_entity.id
_entity.type
_entity.pdbx_description
1 polymer ?
#
loop_
_entity_poly.entity_id
_entity_poly.type
_entity_poly.pdbx_seq_one_letter_code
_entity_poly.pdbx_strand_id
1 'polypeptide(L)'
;MGVSASKERATFSIAADIKSRLEDEVPKSERSRFVEKAIDQALRAVAVTRLKGMLDELPRNSSAKSESTTDFLRAQRMKWDGRPLDVLRGDKE
;
A
#
# COMPACT_ATOMS: atom_id res chain seq x y z
N MET A 1 16.63 8.47 21.47
CA MET A 1 16.57 9.72 20.69
C MET A 1 15.39 9.61 19.74
N GLY A 2 14.36 10.45 19.89
CA GLY A 2 13.19 10.43 19.02
C GLY A 2 13.51 11.12 17.71
N VAL A 3 13.42 10.40 16.60
CA VAL A 3 13.55 10.98 15.25
C VAL A 3 12.33 11.88 15.05
N SER A 4 12.47 13.18 15.30
CA SER A 4 11.46 14.15 14.89
C SER A 4 11.56 14.25 13.37
N ALA A 5 10.72 13.49 12.66
CA ALA A 5 10.59 13.63 11.22
C ALA A 5 10.38 15.11 10.89
N SER A 6 11.20 15.65 9.99
CA SER A 6 11.11 17.03 9.54
C SER A 6 9.73 17.26 8.95
N LYS A 7 8.93 18.14 9.58
CA LYS A 7 7.60 18.48 9.09
C LYS A 7 7.73 19.32 7.84
N GLU A 8 7.27 18.78 6.71
CA GLU A 8 7.18 19.51 5.46
C GLU A 8 5.94 20.42 5.48
N ARG A 9 6.12 21.65 4.99
CA ARG A 9 5.00 22.60 4.84
C ARG A 9 4.31 22.36 3.52
N ALA A 10 3.00 22.17 3.58
CA ALA A 10 2.13 22.13 2.42
C ALA A 10 0.97 23.11 2.61
N THR A 11 0.59 23.80 1.53
CA THR A 11 -0.56 24.69 1.47
C THR A 11 -1.68 24.03 0.69
N PHE A 12 -2.84 23.92 1.33
CA PHE A 12 -4.05 23.36 0.73
C PHE A 12 -5.18 24.40 0.79
N SER A 13 -5.99 24.43 -0.26
CA SER A 13 -7.24 25.18 -0.27
C SER A 13 -8.35 24.28 0.26
N ILE A 14 -9.09 24.77 1.25
CA ILE A 14 -10.28 24.09 1.81
C ILE A 14 -11.51 24.98 1.60
N ALA A 15 -12.68 24.34 1.45
CA ALA A 15 -13.94 25.05 1.31
C ALA A 15 -14.26 25.86 2.57
N ALA A 16 -14.95 26.99 2.40
CA ALA A 16 -15.16 27.98 3.46
C ALA A 16 -16.01 27.44 4.62
N ASP A 17 -16.98 26.57 4.31
CA ASP A 17 -17.85 25.85 5.25
C ASP A 17 -17.09 24.82 6.09
N ILE A 18 -16.12 24.12 5.50
CA ILE A 18 -15.24 23.17 6.20
C ILE A 18 -14.29 23.95 7.11
N LYS A 19 -13.78 25.09 6.63
CA LYS A 19 -12.92 25.97 7.43
C LYS A 19 -13.66 26.43 8.67
N SER A 20 -14.87 26.99 8.56
CA SER A 20 -15.59 27.50 9.73
C SER A 20 -15.82 26.40 10.78
N ARG A 21 -16.24 25.20 10.37
CA ARG A 21 -16.39 24.05 11.28
C ARG A 21 -15.09 23.64 11.97
N LEU A 22 -13.99 23.62 11.22
CA LEU A 22 -12.67 23.33 11.78
C LEU A 22 -12.24 24.41 12.80
N GLU A 23 -12.62 25.66 12.56
CA GLU A 23 -12.29 26.76 13.47
C GLU A 23 -13.11 26.73 14.76
N ASP A 24 -14.36 26.27 14.67
CA ASP A 24 -15.31 26.15 15.79
C ASP A 24 -15.01 24.93 16.67
N GLU A 25 -14.67 23.79 16.08
CA GLU A 25 -14.46 22.53 16.81
C GLU A 25 -13.02 22.34 17.31
N VAL A 26 -12.02 22.91 16.61
CA VAL A 26 -10.61 22.62 16.88
C VAL A 26 -9.83 23.89 17.29
N PRO A 27 -9.23 23.89 18.49
CA PRO A 27 -8.36 24.97 18.94
C PRO A 27 -7.22 25.24 17.96
N LYS A 28 -6.87 26.53 17.79
CA LYS A 28 -5.86 26.98 16.80
C LYS A 28 -4.51 26.26 16.91
N SER A 29 -4.10 25.87 18.12
CA SER A 29 -2.86 25.12 18.39
C SER A 29 -2.86 23.68 17.87
N GLU A 30 -4.03 23.08 17.66
CA GLU A 30 -4.19 21.67 17.30
C GLU A 30 -4.66 21.45 15.87
N ARG A 31 -5.09 22.50 15.16
CA ARG A 31 -5.59 22.41 13.78
C ARG A 31 -4.62 21.68 12.83
N SER A 32 -3.32 21.95 12.93
CA SER A 32 -2.34 21.26 12.09
C SER A 32 -2.28 19.76 12.39
N ARG A 33 -2.38 19.36 13.66
CA ARG A 33 -2.40 17.94 14.07
C ARG A 33 -3.70 17.26 13.66
N PHE A 34 -4.81 17.98 13.72
CA PHE A 34 -6.10 17.48 13.25
C PHE A 34 -6.07 17.18 11.75
N VAL A 35 -5.59 18.12 10.94
CA VAL A 35 -5.44 17.94 9.49
C VAL A 35 -4.47 16.79 9.18
N GLU A 36 -3.35 16.71 9.89
CA GLU A 36 -2.38 15.61 9.76
C GLU A 36 -3.04 14.24 10.00
N LYS A 37 -3.81 14.10 11.09
CA LYS A 37 -4.54 12.86 11.39
C LYS A 37 -5.64 12.54 10.37
N ALA A 38 -6.38 13.55 9.92
CA ALA A 38 -7.43 13.37 8.92
C ALA A 38 -6.86 12.86 7.59
N ILE A 39 -5.70 13.38 7.17
CA ILE A 39 -4.99 12.93 5.97
C ILE A 39 -4.50 11.48 6.16
N ASP A 40 -3.87 11.13 7.29
CA ASP A 40 -3.43 9.74 7.54
C ASP A 40 -4.61 8.75 7.50
N GLN A 41 -5.73 9.11 8.14
CA GLN A 41 -6.94 8.28 8.13
C GLN A 41 -7.51 8.11 6.72
N ALA A 42 -7.56 9.17 5.92
CA ALA A 42 -8.02 9.10 4.54
C ALA A 42 -7.11 8.22 3.68
N LEU A 43 -5.79 8.35 3.81
CA LEU A 43 -4.83 7.52 3.09
C LEU A 43 -4.96 6.04 3.45
N ARG A 44 -5.14 5.73 4.74
CA ARG A 44 -5.40 4.35 5.20
C ARG A 44 -6.68 3.78 4.60
N ALA A 45 -7.76 4.57 4.56
CA ALA A 45 -9.02 4.13 3.96
C ALA A 45 -8.85 3.81 2.47
N VAL A 46 -8.13 4.66 1.72
CA VAL A 46 -7.81 4.41 0.31
C VAL A 46 -6.99 3.13 0.15
N ALA A 47 -5.97 2.91 1.00
CA ALA A 47 -5.15 1.71 0.97
C ALA A 47 -5.98 0.43 1.24
N VAL A 48 -6.90 0.48 2.21
CA VAL A 48 -7.82 -0.62 2.50
C VAL A 48 -8.72 -0.92 1.30
N THR A 49 -9.30 0.09 0.67
CA THR A 49 -10.15 -0.08 -0.51
C THR A 49 -9.37 -0.68 -1.67
N ARG A 50 -8.14 -0.21 -1.90
CA ARG A 50 -7.26 -0.79 -2.93
C ARG A 50 -6.94 -2.24 -2.65
N LEU A 51 -6.63 -2.59 -1.40
CA LEU A 51 -6.33 -3.96 -1.00
C LEU A 51 -7.56 -4.87 -1.16
N LYS A 52 -8.75 -4.39 -0.81
CA LYS A 52 -10.00 -5.12 -1.06
C LYS A 52 -10.20 -5.38 -2.55
N GLY A 53 -10.01 -4.37 -3.40
CA GLY A 53 -10.07 -4.55 -4.85
C GLY A 53 -9.08 -5.61 -5.36
N MET A 54 -7.83 -5.57 -4.87
CA MET A 54 -6.83 -6.59 -5.22
C MET A 54 -7.22 -8.00 -4.74
N LEU A 55 -7.88 -8.13 -3.59
CA LEU A 55 -8.37 -9.42 -3.09
C LEU A 55 -9.55 -9.93 -3.92
N ASP A 56 -10.43 -9.05 -4.37
CA ASP A 56 -11.58 -9.40 -5.22
C ASP A 56 -11.13 -9.78 -6.65
N GLU A 57 -10.07 -9.13 -7.15
CA GLU A 57 -9.43 -9.44 -8.43
C GLU A 57 -8.51 -10.66 -8.36
N LEU A 58 -8.13 -11.11 -7.16
CA LEU A 58 -7.28 -12.28 -7.00
C LEU A 58 -8.05 -13.47 -7.55
N PRO A 59 -7.55 -14.13 -8.61
CA PRO A 59 -8.29 -15.22 -9.20
C PRO A 59 -8.43 -16.30 -8.14
N ARG A 60 -9.69 -16.63 -7.81
CA ARG A 60 -10.04 -17.70 -6.88
C ARG A 60 -9.68 -19.02 -7.54
N ASN A 61 -8.40 -19.32 -7.58
CA ASN A 61 -7.84 -20.56 -8.07
C ASN A 61 -8.14 -21.65 -7.04
N SER A 62 -9.41 -21.96 -6.86
CA SER A 62 -9.88 -23.26 -6.37
C SER A 62 -9.79 -24.29 -7.50
N SER A 63 -8.69 -24.25 -8.25
CA SER A 63 -8.31 -25.34 -9.13
C SER A 63 -7.70 -26.40 -8.23
N ALA A 64 -8.40 -27.53 -8.11
CA ALA A 64 -8.06 -28.70 -7.33
C ALA A 64 -6.79 -29.44 -7.79
N LYS A 65 -5.72 -28.70 -8.09
CA LYS A 65 -4.35 -29.20 -8.18
C LYS A 65 -3.54 -28.31 -7.27
N SER A 66 -3.27 -28.81 -6.06
CA SER A 66 -2.30 -28.24 -5.14
C SER A 66 -0.95 -28.18 -5.85
N GLU A 67 -0.65 -27.06 -6.52
CA GLU A 67 0.69 -26.77 -6.95
C GLU A 67 1.55 -26.76 -5.68
N SER A 68 2.52 -27.67 -5.59
CA SER A 68 3.37 -27.77 -4.41
C SER A 68 4.04 -26.42 -4.21
N THR A 69 4.06 -25.91 -2.98
CA THR A 69 4.74 -24.65 -2.62
C THR A 69 6.18 -24.62 -3.13
N THR A 70 6.84 -25.79 -3.20
CA THR A 70 8.20 -25.94 -3.75
C THR A 70 8.27 -25.66 -5.25
N ASP A 71 7.27 -26.06 -6.02
CA ASP A 71 7.23 -25.89 -7.48
C ASP A 71 6.92 -24.43 -7.84
N PHE A 72 6.02 -23.79 -7.08
CA PHE A 72 5.78 -22.35 -7.18
C PHE A 72 7.04 -21.53 -6.89
N LEU A 73 7.75 -21.84 -5.79
CA LEU A 73 9.00 -21.14 -5.44
C LEU A 73 10.10 -21.39 -6.47
N ARG A 74 10.20 -22.60 -7.03
CA ARG A 74 11.14 -22.92 -8.12
C ARG A 74 10.83 -22.07 -9.35
N ALA A 75 9.57 -21.98 -9.77
CA ALA A 75 9.15 -21.17 -10.91
C ALA A 75 9.41 -19.67 -10.71
N GLN A 76 9.16 -19.13 -9.51
CA GLN A 76 9.46 -17.73 -9.21
C GLN A 76 10.96 -17.44 -9.17
N ARG A 77 11.77 -18.33 -8.60
CA ARG A 77 13.24 -18.22 -8.68
C ARG A 77 13.71 -18.17 -10.13
N MET A 78 13.18 -19.03 -11.00
CA MET A 78 13.54 -18.99 -12.42
C MET A 78 13.15 -17.68 -13.11
N LYS A 79 12.03 -17.08 -12.73
CA LYS A 79 11.60 -15.77 -13.26
C LYS A 79 12.48 -14.61 -12.77
N TRP A 80 12.99 -14.69 -11.55
CA TRP A 80 13.80 -13.63 -10.94
C TRP A 80 15.30 -13.74 -11.22
N ASP A 81 15.81 -14.95 -11.47
CA ASP A 81 17.26 -15.18 -11.68
C ASP A 81 17.78 -14.62 -13.01
N GLY A 82 16.90 -14.24 -13.96
CA GLY A 82 17.27 -13.60 -15.23
C GLY A 82 18.12 -14.47 -16.18
N ARG A 83 18.41 -15.73 -15.80
CA ARG A 83 19.14 -16.72 -16.61
C ARG A 83 18.15 -17.47 -17.53
N PRO A 84 18.58 -17.88 -18.74
CA PRO A 84 17.72 -18.62 -19.67
C PRO A 84 17.25 -19.95 -19.08
N LEU A 85 16.00 -20.32 -19.38
CA LEU A 85 15.28 -21.46 -18.78
C LEU A 85 16.00 -22.80 -18.94
N ASP A 86 16.78 -22.98 -20.01
CA ASP A 86 17.51 -24.22 -20.31
C ASP A 86 18.63 -24.50 -19.29
N VAL A 87 19.32 -23.45 -18.83
CA VAL A 87 20.35 -23.55 -17.77
C VAL A 87 19.73 -23.89 -16.41
N LEU A 88 18.49 -23.45 -16.22
CA LEU A 88 17.75 -23.55 -14.96
C LEU A 88 17.01 -24.90 -14.81
N ARG A 89 16.60 -25.52 -15.92
CA ARG A 89 16.04 -26.88 -15.93
C ARG A 89 17.10 -27.97 -15.83
N GLY A 90 18.37 -27.63 -16.09
CA GLY A 90 19.44 -28.62 -16.17
C GLY A 90 19.43 -29.41 -17.49
N ASP A 91 18.70 -28.93 -18.49
CA ASP A 91 18.71 -29.47 -19.86
C ASP A 91 19.96 -28.93 -20.56
N LYS A 92 21.13 -29.42 -20.14
CA LYS A 92 22.36 -29.34 -20.93
C LYS A 92 22.80 -30.75 -21.23
N GLU A 93 22.85 -31.07 -22.53
CA GLU A 93 23.72 -32.12 -23.07
C GLU A 93 25.18 -31.85 -22.68
#